data_AF-A0A1V6EBB3-F1
#
_entry.id   AF-A0A1V6EBB3-F1
#
_cell.length_a   1.000
_cell.length_b   1.000
_cell.length_c   1.000
_cell.angle_alpha   90.00
_cell.angle_beta   90.00
_cell.angle_gamma   90.00
#
_symmetry.space_group_name_H-M   'P 1'
#
loop_
_entity.id
_entity.type
_entity.pdbx_description
1 polymer ?
#
loop_
_entity_poly.entity_id
_entity_poly.type
_entity_poly.pdbx_seq_one_letter_code
_entity_poly.pdbx_strand_id
1 'polypeptide(L)'
;MRQQPGTAKGVTFVTLEDETGTVNVIVWKALRERQRRELVRSRLLAVQGTWQRDVESGGEVRHLIATRLRDLTPLLGDLMTGSRDFH
;
A
#
# COMPACT_ATOMS: atom_id res chain seq x y z
N MET A 1 6.55 -0.85 -4.09
CA MET A 1 7.32 -1.82 -3.25
C MET A 1 6.42 -2.41 -2.16
N ARG A 2 6.58 -3.68 -1.76
CA ARG A 2 5.85 -4.28 -0.61
C ARG A 2 6.86 -4.95 0.32
N GLN A 3 6.89 -4.56 1.58
CA GLN A 3 7.79 -5.13 2.58
C GLN A 3 7.02 -5.71 3.77
N GLN A 4 7.50 -6.84 4.28
CA GLN A 4 7.05 -7.40 5.56
C GLN A 4 8.30 -7.65 6.43
N PRO A 5 8.71 -6.68 7.28
CA PRO A 5 9.81 -6.90 8.21
C PRO A 5 9.44 -8.02 9.20
N GLY A 6 10.38 -8.93 9.48
CA GLY A 6 10.14 -10.10 10.35
C GLY A 6 9.73 -9.75 11.79
N THR A 7 9.99 -8.52 12.23
CA THR A 7 9.64 -7.97 13.55
C THR A 7 8.27 -7.29 13.60
N ALA A 8 7.62 -7.04 12.46
CA ALA A 8 6.36 -6.32 12.39
C ALA A 8 5.19 -7.30 12.58
N LYS A 9 4.75 -7.47 13.85
CA LYS A 9 3.64 -8.32 14.35
C LYS A 9 2.38 -8.34 13.46
N GLY A 10 2.42 -9.01 12.32
CA GLY A 10 1.31 -9.06 11.36
C GLY A 10 1.06 -7.76 10.60
N VAL A 11 2.05 -6.89 10.41
CA VAL A 11 1.89 -5.66 9.62
C VAL A 11 2.58 -5.82 8.27
N THR A 12 1.91 -5.41 7.20
CA THR A 12 2.51 -5.31 5.86
C THR A 12 2.59 -3.84 5.46
N PHE A 13 3.77 -3.42 5.00
CA PHE A 13 3.97 -2.08 4.47
C PHE A 13 3.91 -2.13 2.95
N VAL A 14 3.09 -1.26 2.38
CA VAL A 14 2.93 -1.10 0.93
C VAL A 14 3.29 0.33 0.57
N THR A 15 4.24 0.50 -0.33
CA THR A 15 4.52 1.80 -0.93
C THR A 15 3.75 1.88 -2.24
N LEU A 16 2.81 2.82 -2.32
CA LEU A 16 2.12 3.23 -3.54
C LEU A 16 2.84 4.44 -4.14
N GLU A 17 2.88 4.49 -5.46
CA GLU A 17 3.49 5.59 -6.21
C GLU A 17 2.47 6.08 -7.24
N ASP A 18 2.35 7.39 -7.34
CA ASP A 18 1.60 8.10 -8.37
C ASP A 18 2.44 9.26 -8.92
N GLU A 19 1.85 10.07 -9.80
CA GLU A 19 2.51 11.23 -10.42
C GLU A 19 2.95 12.31 -9.42
N THR A 20 2.43 12.30 -8.19
CA THR A 20 2.73 13.28 -7.14
C THR A 20 3.75 12.78 -6.11
N GLY A 21 4.09 11.49 -6.15
CA GLY A 21 5.12 10.88 -5.32
C GLY A 21 4.66 9.56 -4.71
N THR A 22 5.23 9.22 -3.54
CA THR A 22 4.98 7.94 -2.88
C THR A 22 4.18 8.09 -1.59
N VAL A 23 3.27 7.16 -1.33
CA VAL A 23 2.53 7.03 -0.07
C VAL A 23 2.83 5.67 0.56
N ASN A 24 3.22 5.69 1.84
CA ASN A 24 3.35 4.48 2.64
C ASN A 24 2.00 4.10 3.25
N VAL A 25 1.56 2.89 2.95
CA VAL A 25 0.30 2.31 3.39
C VAL A 25 0.59 1.18 4.39
N ILE A 26 -0.07 1.24 5.54
CA ILE A 26 -0.01 0.22 6.57
C ILE A 26 -1.22 -0.71 6.41
N VAL A 27 -0.95 -2.00 6.21
CA VAL A 27 -1.97 -3.04 6.06
C VAL A 27 -1.84 -4.04 7.21
N TRP A 28 -2.82 -4.03 8.10
CA TRP A 28 -2.89 -4.97 9.23
C TRP A 28 -3.22 -6.39 8.76
N LYS A 29 -2.79 -7.40 9.53
CA LYS A 29 -2.96 -8.83 9.26
C LYS A 29 -4.39 -9.20 8.86
N ALA A 30 -5.38 -8.73 9.62
CA ALA A 30 -6.78 -9.04 9.37
C ALA A 30 -7.26 -8.55 7.99
N LEU A 31 -6.83 -7.35 7.57
CA LEU A 31 -7.17 -6.82 6.24
C LEU A 31 -6.43 -7.60 5.15
N ARG A 32 -5.15 -7.89 5.36
CA ARG A 32 -4.34 -8.71 4.44
C ARG A 32 -4.92 -10.10 4.23
N GLU A 33 -5.40 -10.75 5.28
CA GLU A 33 -5.99 -12.09 5.19
C GLU A 33 -7.31 -12.06 4.43
N ARG A 34 -8.16 -11.06 4.67
CA ARG A 34 -9.43 -10.87 3.96
C ARG A 34 -9.27 -10.47 2.49
N GLN A 35 -8.30 -9.62 2.18
CA GLN A 35 -8.11 -9.02 0.85
C GLN A 35 -6.72 -9.33 0.26
N ARG A 36 -6.25 -10.57 0.46
CA ARG A 36 -4.93 -11.02 0.03
C ARG A 36 -4.74 -10.89 -1.48
N ARG A 37 -5.80 -11.17 -2.25
CA ARG A 37 -5.75 -11.12 -3.71
C ARG A 37 -5.48 -9.71 -4.19
N GLU A 38 -6.24 -8.74 -3.69
CA GLU A 38 -6.09 -7.32 -4.00
C GLU A 38 -4.72 -6.80 -3.53
N LEU A 39 -4.26 -7.23 -2.34
CA LEU A 39 -2.97 -6.81 -1.83
C LEU A 39 -1.80 -7.32 -2.68
N VAL A 40 -1.84 -8.55 -3.18
CA VAL A 40 -0.67 -9.17 -3.83
C VAL A 40 -0.72 -9.04 -5.35
N ARG A 41 -1.89 -9.14 -5.98
CA ARG A 41 -2.01 -9.25 -7.44
C ARG A 41 -2.29 -7.93 -8.17
N SER A 42 -2.69 -6.88 -7.45
CA SER A 42 -3.06 -5.62 -8.11
C SER A 42 -1.83 -4.91 -8.66
N ARG A 43 -1.87 -4.56 -9.94
CA ARG A 43 -0.96 -3.63 -10.62
C ARG A 43 -1.39 -2.18 -10.44
N LEU A 44 -2.70 -1.94 -10.36
CA LEU A 44 -3.29 -0.68 -9.94
C LEU A 44 -4.14 -0.92 -8.68
N LEU A 45 -3.75 -0.33 -7.55
CA LEU A 45 -4.35 -0.59 -6.25
C LEU A 45 -4.95 0.69 -5.68
N ALA A 46 -6.27 0.70 -5.49
CA ALA A 46 -6.92 1.72 -4.68
C ALA A 46 -6.95 1.30 -3.21
N VAL A 47 -6.63 2.25 -2.33
CA VAL A 47 -6.64 2.06 -0.87
C VAL A 47 -7.56 3.09 -0.26
N GLN A 48 -8.52 2.61 0.53
CA GLN A 48 -9.32 3.43 1.42
C GLN A 48 -8.80 3.23 2.84
N GLY A 49 -8.67 4.31 3.60
CA GLY A 49 -8.06 4.26 4.92
C GLY A 49 -8.09 5.58 5.66
N THR A 50 -7.46 5.58 6.83
CA THR A 50 -7.29 6.77 7.67
C THR A 50 -5.88 7.30 7.51
N TRP A 51 -5.77 8.59 7.14
CA TRP A 51 -4.49 9.27 7.09
C TRP A 51 -3.97 9.53 8.51
N GLN A 52 -2.73 9.14 8.78
CA GLN A 52 -2.06 9.42 10.03
C GLN A 52 -0.81 10.25 9.78
N ARG A 53 -0.64 11.26 10.63
CA ARG A 53 0.55 12.06 10.72
C ARG A 53 1.07 11.87 12.13
N ASP A 54 2.32 11.44 12.23
CA ASP A 54 2.94 11.31 13.54
C ASP A 54 3.22 12.71 14.12
N VAL A 55 2.78 12.92 15.36
CA VAL A 55 2.91 14.21 16.04
C VAL A 55 4.32 14.37 16.60
N GLU A 56 4.98 13.28 16.98
CA GLU A 56 6.32 13.29 17.57
C GLU A 56 7.38 13.73 16.56
N SER A 57 7.24 13.32 15.29
CA SER A 57 8.05 13.81 14.17
C SER A 57 7.61 15.17 13.60
N GLY A 58 6.75 15.94 14.29
CA GLY A 58 6.27 17.23 13.78
C GLY A 58 5.40 17.11 12.52
N GLY A 59 4.85 15.93 12.24
CA GLY A 59 4.00 15.65 11.08
C GLY A 59 4.75 15.38 9.79
N GLU A 60 6.07 15.13 9.84
CA GLU A 60 6.90 14.73 8.70
C GLU A 60 6.64 13.28 8.29
N VAL A 61 6.49 12.38 9.26
CA VAL A 61 6.16 10.98 8.99
C VAL A 61 4.66 10.84 8.80
N ARG A 62 4.29 10.31 7.62
CA ARG A 62 2.90 10.22 7.18
C ARG A 62 2.63 8.86 6.55
N HIS A 63 1.55 8.23 6.98
CA HIS A 63 1.13 6.93 6.46
C HIS A 63 -0.39 6.80 6.41
N LEU A 64 -0.86 6.00 5.46
CA LEU A 64 -2.28 5.65 5.34
C LEU A 64 -2.53 4.30 6.00
N ILE A 65 -3.37 4.26 7.04
CA ILE A 65 -3.83 2.99 7.60
C ILE A 65 -4.98 2.47 6.74
N ALA A 66 -4.75 1.37 6.02
CA ALA A 66 -5.75 0.78 5.14
C ALA A 66 -6.90 0.13 5.92
N THR A 67 -8.13 0.36 5.46
CA THR A 67 -9.35 -0.31 5.91
C THR A 67 -9.99 -1.14 4.80
N ARG A 68 -9.75 -0.77 3.54
CA ARG A 68 -10.21 -1.51 2.35
C ARG A 68 -9.23 -1.35 1.19
N LEU A 69 -9.03 -2.45 0.45
CA LEU A 69 -8.25 -2.53 -0.77
C LEU A 69 -9.18 -2.80 -1.96
N ARG A 70 -8.85 -2.28 -3.13
CA ARG A 70 -9.58 -2.59 -4.37
C ARG A 70 -8.62 -2.72 -5.53
N ASP A 71 -8.69 -3.86 -6.20
CA ASP A 71 -7.95 -4.11 -7.43
C ASP A 71 -8.59 -3.31 -8.58
N LEU A 72 -7.87 -2.29 -9.04
CA LEU A 72 -8.25 -1.48 -10.19
C LEU A 72 -7.44 -1.86 -11.44
N THR A 73 -6.65 -2.94 -11.38
CA THR A 73 -5.91 -3.47 -12.53
C THR A 73 -6.75 -3.61 -13.80
N PRO A 74 -8.06 -3.98 -13.76
CA PRO A 74 -8.88 -4.01 -14.96
C PRO A 74 -9.01 -2.66 -15.69
N LEU A 75 -8.87 -1.53 -14.99
CA LEU A 75 -8.92 -0.19 -15.59
C LEU A 75 -7.68 0.15 -16.41
N LEU A 76 -6.57 -0.58 -16.20
CA LEU A 76 -5.36 -0.38 -17.00
C LEU A 76 -5.53 -0.89 -18.43
N GLY A 77 -6.49 -1.79 -18.71
CA GLY A 77 -6.63 -2.41 -20.03
C GLY A 77 -5.30 -3.01 -20.52
N ASP A 78 -4.84 -2.56 -21.69
CA ASP A 78 -3.58 -2.97 -22.32
C ASP A 78 -2.35 -2.17 -21.88
N LEU A 79 -2.50 -1.20 -20.95
CA LEU A 79 -1.37 -0.44 -20.42
C LEU A 79 -0.41 -1.38 -19.69
N MET A 80 0.81 -1.48 -20.22
CA MET A 80 1.91 -2.22 -19.60
C MET A 80 2.47 -1.41 -18.44
N THR A 81 1.95 -1.63 -17.23
CA THR A 81 2.53 -1.09 -16.00
C THR A 81 3.58 -2.06 -15.46
N GLY A 82 4.86 -1.74 -15.64
CA GLY A 82 5.96 -2.44 -14.98
C GLY A 82 6.22 -1.85 -13.60
N SER A 83 6.28 -2.68 -12.55
CA SER A 83 6.84 -2.28 -11.26
C SER A 83 8.32 -1.96 -11.47
N ARG A 84 8.78 -0.77 -11.11
CA ARG A 84 10.21 -0.47 -11.05
C ARG A 84 10.77 -1.12 -9.79
N ASP A 85 11.35 -2.30 -9.96
CA ASP A 85 12.11 -2.97 -8.92
C ASP A 85 13.54 -2.42 -8.98
N PHE A 86 13.95 -1.61 -8.00
CA PHE A 86 15.34 -1.19 -7.84
C PHE A 86 16.08 -2.25 -7.01
N HIS A 87 17.19 -2.77 -7.55
CA HIS A 87 18.09 -3.74 -6.91
C HIS A 87 19.05 -3.01 -5.97
#